data_AF-A0A232LXY3-F1
#
_entry.id   AF-A0A232LXY3-F1
#
_cell.length_a   1.000
_cell.length_b   1.000
_cell.length_c   1.000
_cell.angle_alpha   90.00
_cell.angle_beta   90.00
_cell.angle_gamma   90.00
#
_symmetry.space_group_name_H-M   'P 1'
#
loop_
_entity.id
_entity.type
_entity.pdbx_description
1 polymer ?
#
loop_
_entity_poly.entity_id
_entity_poly.type
_entity_poly.pdbx_seq_one_letter_code
_entity_poly.pdbx_strand_id
1 'polypeptide(L)'
;MLYTASKYNVLWSEVHSLRAAGITVLGMLGGAVQGFFGVLDGDDTSFNHSYSPLREMLAATGLNGIDLDVEEPMSLSGIVRLIGRLKNDFGSNIIVTLAPVATALRKKKDKLSGLDYEKISGTEISWYNTQFYCGWGSMADTVDYDNIIQHAWPPEKVIAAVLTNPKNCKGCSPLH
;
A
#
# COMPACT_ATOMS: atom_id res chain seq x y z
N MET A 1 5.56 -22.33 6.11
CA MET A 1 4.86 -21.28 5.32
C MET A 1 5.84 -20.66 4.34
N LEU A 2 5.39 -19.97 3.29
CA LEU A 2 6.29 -19.45 2.25
C LEU A 2 7.41 -18.55 2.82
N TYR A 3 7.11 -17.74 3.83
CA TYR A 3 8.09 -16.82 4.43
C TYR A 3 9.18 -17.50 5.28
N THR A 4 9.02 -18.78 5.66
CA THR A 4 10.03 -19.54 6.43
C THR A 4 10.97 -20.35 5.54
N ALA A 5 10.85 -20.24 4.21
CA ALA A 5 11.72 -20.97 3.29
C ALA A 5 13.16 -20.42 3.36
N SER A 6 14.15 -21.31 3.31
CA SER A 6 15.58 -20.96 3.47
C SER A 6 16.09 -19.91 2.47
N LYS A 7 15.48 -19.83 1.27
CA LYS A 7 15.78 -18.82 0.27
C LYS A 7 15.53 -17.37 0.75
N TYR A 8 14.75 -17.18 1.82
CA TYR A 8 14.47 -15.87 2.42
C TYR A 8 15.32 -15.57 3.65
N ASN A 9 16.20 -16.47 4.10
CA ASN A 9 17.01 -16.25 5.30
C ASN A 9 17.87 -14.99 5.20
N VAL A 10 18.47 -14.74 4.03
CA VAL A 10 19.29 -13.53 3.79
C VAL A 10 18.41 -12.29 3.89
N LEU A 11 17.27 -12.28 3.19
CA LEU A 11 16.30 -11.18 3.25
C LEU A 11 15.92 -10.84 4.69
N TRP A 12 15.54 -11.82 5.51
CA TRP A 12 15.13 -11.55 6.88
C TRP A 12 16.28 -11.08 7.78
N SER A 13 17.49 -11.61 7.58
CA SER A 13 18.70 -11.12 8.26
C SER A 13 18.97 -9.64 7.93
N GLU A 14 18.79 -9.24 6.68
CA GLU A 14 18.96 -7.85 6.24
C GLU A 14 17.83 -6.95 6.76
N VAL A 15 16.57 -7.41 6.77
CA VAL A 15 15.46 -6.69 7.38
C VAL A 15 15.74 -6.39 8.86
N HIS A 16 16.26 -7.35 9.61
CA HIS A 16 16.66 -7.10 11.00
C HIS A 16 17.78 -6.06 11.11
N SER A 17 18.77 -6.11 10.22
CA SER A 17 19.89 -5.16 10.20
C SER A 17 19.43 -3.73 9.87
N LEU A 18 18.58 -3.56 8.85
CA LEU A 18 18.02 -2.26 8.46
C LEU A 18 17.21 -1.65 9.61
N ARG A 19 16.37 -2.47 10.26
CA ARG A 19 15.57 -2.03 11.40
C ARG A 19 16.42 -1.65 12.60
N ALA A 20 17.48 -2.41 12.90
CA ALA A 20 18.43 -2.06 13.96
C ALA A 20 19.17 -0.74 13.68
N ALA A 21 19.32 -0.37 12.41
CA ALA A 21 19.84 0.92 11.98
C ALA A 21 18.79 2.05 11.96
N GLY A 22 17.56 1.80 12.43
CA GLY A 22 16.47 2.78 12.49
C GLY A 22 15.71 2.97 11.18
N ILE A 23 15.92 2.10 10.18
CA ILE A 23 15.19 2.17 8.90
C ILE A 23 13.84 1.46 9.05
N THR A 24 12.78 2.15 8.64
CA THR A 24 11.43 1.58 8.54
C THR A 24 11.36 0.60 7.36
N VAL A 25 10.98 -0.64 7.64
CA VAL A 25 10.80 -1.68 6.62
C VAL A 25 9.36 -2.17 6.61
N LEU A 26 8.71 -2.08 5.45
CA LEU A 26 7.34 -2.52 5.22
C LEU A 26 7.31 -3.71 4.25
N GLY A 27 6.29 -4.55 4.36
CA GLY A 27 5.92 -5.49 3.30
C GLY A 27 4.86 -4.86 2.38
N MET A 28 4.78 -5.28 1.12
CA MET A 28 3.70 -4.88 0.21
C MET A 28 2.82 -6.08 -0.10
N LEU A 29 1.50 -5.92 0.00
CA LEU A 29 0.51 -6.92 -0.39
C LEU A 29 -0.22 -6.47 -1.65
N GLY A 30 -0.35 -7.39 -2.61
CA GLY A 30 -1.09 -7.16 -3.85
C GLY A 30 -0.22 -6.73 -5.01
N GLY A 31 -0.55 -5.57 -5.58
CA GLY A 31 -0.02 -5.05 -6.84
C GLY A 31 -0.66 -5.70 -8.06
N ALA A 32 0.03 -5.60 -9.21
CA ALA A 32 -0.51 -5.98 -10.51
C ALA A 32 -0.99 -7.44 -10.65
N VAL A 33 -0.57 -8.33 -9.75
CA VAL A 33 -1.08 -9.70 -9.69
C VAL A 33 -2.31 -9.73 -8.79
N GLN A 34 -3.47 -9.87 -9.42
CA GLN A 34 -4.78 -9.88 -8.76
C GLN A 34 -5.05 -11.21 -8.02
N GLY A 35 -6.00 -11.17 -7.08
CA GLY A 35 -6.55 -12.30 -6.35
C GLY A 35 -6.42 -12.19 -4.83
N PHE A 36 -5.59 -11.27 -4.32
CA PHE A 36 -5.30 -11.13 -2.89
C PHE A 36 -6.41 -10.41 -2.15
N PHE A 37 -6.91 -9.30 -2.70
CA PHE A 37 -7.96 -8.50 -2.07
C PHE A 37 -9.32 -9.12 -2.26
N GLY A 38 -9.56 -9.84 -3.37
CA GLY A 38 -10.80 -10.58 -3.59
C GLY A 38 -11.08 -11.59 -2.47
N VAL A 39 -10.06 -12.34 -2.01
CA VAL A 39 -10.22 -13.29 -0.89
C VAL A 39 -10.30 -12.62 0.49
N LEU A 40 -9.84 -11.37 0.60
CA LEU A 40 -9.96 -10.55 1.82
C LEU A 40 -11.26 -9.71 1.85
N ASP A 41 -12.05 -9.75 0.78
CA ASP A 41 -13.34 -9.04 0.67
C ASP A 41 -14.56 -9.94 0.90
N GLY A 42 -14.34 -11.23 1.17
CA GLY A 42 -15.39 -12.21 1.43
C GLY A 42 -16.06 -12.10 2.81
N ASP A 43 -16.84 -13.12 3.17
CA ASP A 43 -17.41 -13.25 4.52
C ASP A 43 -16.33 -13.40 5.61
N ASP A 44 -16.72 -13.38 6.89
CA ASP A 44 -15.75 -13.47 7.98
C ASP A 44 -14.96 -14.78 8.00
N THR A 45 -15.54 -15.89 7.52
CA THR A 45 -14.86 -17.19 7.47
C THR A 45 -13.72 -17.16 6.45
N SER A 46 -14.03 -16.76 5.22
CA SER A 46 -13.07 -16.64 4.11
C SER A 46 -12.03 -15.56 4.39
N PHE A 47 -12.43 -14.44 4.98
CA PHE A 47 -11.54 -13.38 5.44
C PHE A 47 -10.53 -13.93 6.46
N ASN A 48 -11.00 -14.56 7.55
CA ASN A 48 -10.10 -15.03 8.60
C ASN A 48 -9.15 -16.13 8.10
N HIS A 49 -9.62 -17.00 7.19
CA HIS A 49 -8.77 -18.00 6.54
C HIS A 49 -7.62 -17.36 5.75
N SER A 50 -7.92 -16.32 4.97
CA SER A 50 -6.93 -15.64 4.12
C SER A 50 -6.04 -14.67 4.90
N TYR A 51 -6.57 -14.06 5.97
CA TYR A 51 -5.87 -13.10 6.80
C TYR A 51 -4.91 -13.76 7.81
N SER A 52 -5.22 -14.95 8.34
CA SER A 52 -4.35 -15.59 9.35
C SER A 52 -2.89 -15.79 8.90
N PRO A 53 -2.62 -16.30 7.69
CA PRO A 53 -1.24 -16.44 7.20
C PRO A 53 -0.52 -15.11 7.04
N LEU A 54 -1.23 -14.04 6.64
CA LEU A 54 -0.67 -12.69 6.55
C LEU A 54 -0.28 -12.17 7.93
N ARG A 55 -1.20 -12.30 8.90
CA ARG A 55 -0.97 -11.90 10.29
C ARG A 55 0.22 -12.64 10.90
N GLU A 56 0.30 -13.95 10.70
CA GLU A 56 1.41 -14.77 11.20
C GLU A 56 2.74 -14.36 10.59
N MET A 57 2.77 -14.05 9.30
CA MET A 57 3.97 -13.54 8.63
C MET A 57 4.43 -12.19 9.19
N LEU A 58 3.52 -11.23 9.36
CA LEU A 58 3.83 -9.92 9.93
C LEU A 58 4.38 -10.05 11.36
N ALA A 59 3.76 -10.91 12.17
CA ALA A 59 4.21 -11.18 13.54
C ALA A 59 5.62 -11.83 13.56
N ALA A 60 5.89 -12.76 12.65
CA ALA A 60 7.15 -13.51 12.63
C ALA A 60 8.34 -12.70 12.07
N THR A 61 8.10 -11.82 11.11
CA THR A 61 9.15 -11.05 10.42
C THR A 61 9.47 -9.73 11.13
N GLY A 62 8.53 -9.23 11.93
CA GLY A 62 8.66 -7.99 12.66
C GLY A 62 8.65 -6.74 11.78
N LEU A 63 8.19 -6.83 10.53
CA LEU A 63 8.03 -5.64 9.68
C LEU A 63 7.34 -4.50 10.44
N ASN A 64 7.75 -3.26 10.18
CA ASN A 64 7.15 -2.09 10.83
C ASN A 64 5.71 -1.85 10.38
N GLY A 65 5.30 -2.48 9.29
CA GLY A 65 3.98 -2.31 8.72
C GLY A 65 3.83 -2.91 7.33
N ILE A 66 2.76 -2.49 6.67
CA ILE A 66 2.32 -3.04 5.39
C ILE A 66 1.79 -1.95 4.46
N ASP A 67 2.17 -2.05 3.20
CA ASP A 67 1.58 -1.31 2.10
C ASP A 67 0.53 -2.17 1.41
N LEU A 68 -0.69 -1.66 1.32
CA LEU A 68 -1.82 -2.30 0.66
C LEU A 68 -1.94 -1.73 -0.76
N ASP A 69 -1.27 -2.38 -1.70
CA ASP A 69 -1.27 -2.00 -3.11
C ASP A 69 -2.47 -2.62 -3.84
N VAL A 70 -3.63 -2.02 -3.65
CA VAL A 70 -4.91 -2.53 -4.15
C VAL A 70 -5.04 -2.25 -5.65
N GLU A 71 -4.68 -3.20 -6.51
CA GLU A 71 -4.81 -3.09 -7.97
C GLU A 71 -5.91 -4.00 -8.58
N GLU A 72 -6.94 -4.29 -7.78
CA GLU A 72 -8.13 -5.03 -8.16
C GLU A 72 -9.37 -4.53 -7.40
N PRO A 73 -10.60 -4.76 -7.91
CA PRO A 73 -11.81 -4.32 -7.22
C PRO A 73 -11.90 -4.84 -5.78
N MET A 74 -12.09 -3.93 -4.83
CA MET A 74 -12.30 -4.24 -3.40
C MET A 74 -13.42 -3.37 -2.83
N SER A 75 -14.26 -3.92 -1.95
CA SER A 75 -15.28 -3.14 -1.27
C SER A 75 -14.67 -2.19 -0.23
N LEU A 76 -15.33 -1.03 -0.02
CA LEU A 76 -14.96 -0.10 1.04
C LEU A 76 -15.01 -0.77 2.42
N SER A 77 -16.01 -1.62 2.67
CA SER A 77 -16.10 -2.39 3.93
C SER A 77 -14.95 -3.36 4.10
N GLY A 78 -14.50 -4.01 3.02
CA GLY A 78 -13.39 -4.96 3.05
C GLY A 78 -12.08 -4.29 3.42
N ILE A 79 -11.73 -3.18 2.75
CA ILE A 79 -10.48 -2.47 3.05
C ILE A 79 -10.50 -1.88 4.47
N VAL A 80 -11.62 -1.31 4.90
CA VAL A 80 -11.78 -0.79 6.27
C VAL A 80 -11.66 -1.92 7.29
N ARG A 81 -12.25 -3.09 7.04
CA ARG A 81 -12.09 -4.28 7.89
C ARG A 81 -10.63 -4.72 7.96
N LEU A 82 -9.94 -4.81 6.83
CA LEU A 82 -8.53 -5.22 6.78
C LEU A 82 -7.63 -4.26 7.59
N ILE A 83 -7.77 -2.95 7.37
CA ILE A 83 -7.03 -1.92 8.11
C ILE A 83 -7.34 -2.03 9.62
N GLY A 84 -8.61 -2.14 9.99
CA GLY A 84 -9.02 -2.27 11.39
C GLY A 84 -8.47 -3.54 12.06
N ARG A 85 -8.39 -4.67 11.34
CA ARG A 85 -7.82 -5.92 11.88
C ARG A 85 -6.31 -5.83 12.07
N LEU A 86 -5.59 -5.21 11.14
CA LEU A 86 -4.15 -4.94 11.30
C LEU A 86 -3.89 -4.08 12.53
N LYS A 87 -4.66 -3.00 12.71
CA LYS A 87 -4.50 -2.09 13.85
C LYS A 87 -4.87 -2.72 15.18
N ASN A 88 -5.90 -3.56 15.20
CA ASN A 88 -6.29 -4.31 16.40
C ASN A 88 -5.21 -5.33 16.79
N ASP A 89 -4.69 -6.10 15.82
CA ASP A 89 -3.75 -7.19 16.12
C ASP A 89 -2.33 -6.71 16.43
N PHE A 90 -1.89 -5.57 15.86
CA PHE A 90 -0.52 -5.07 15.97
C PHE A 90 -0.41 -3.71 16.69
N GLY A 91 -1.54 -3.13 17.10
CA GLY A 91 -1.61 -1.82 17.74
C GLY A 91 -1.53 -0.65 16.76
N SER A 92 -1.79 0.56 17.25
CA SER A 92 -1.80 1.80 16.44
C SER A 92 -0.46 2.12 15.77
N ASN A 93 0.64 1.57 16.29
CA ASN A 93 2.00 1.80 15.81
C ASN A 93 2.35 1.05 14.52
N ILE A 94 1.59 0.02 14.13
CA ILE A 94 1.82 -0.61 12.83
C ILE A 94 1.56 0.41 11.74
N ILE A 95 2.52 0.54 10.83
CA ILE A 95 2.39 1.44 9.68
C ILE A 95 1.47 0.77 8.65
N VAL A 96 0.44 1.47 8.21
CA VAL A 96 -0.44 0.99 7.14
C VAL A 96 -0.50 2.06 6.08
N THR A 97 -0.09 1.71 4.86
CA THR A 97 -0.11 2.61 3.70
C THR A 97 -0.94 2.01 2.59
N LEU A 98 -1.35 2.84 1.64
CA LEU A 98 -1.95 2.38 0.38
C LEU A 98 -1.19 2.99 -0.79
N ALA A 99 -1.30 2.38 -1.97
CA ALA A 99 -0.65 2.84 -3.20
C ALA A 99 -1.64 3.29 -4.28
N PRO A 100 -2.49 4.32 -4.05
CA PRO A 100 -3.46 4.77 -5.04
C PRO A 100 -2.77 5.30 -6.30
N VAL A 101 -3.38 5.05 -7.45
CA VAL A 101 -3.06 5.78 -8.67
C VAL A 101 -3.39 7.27 -8.53
N ALA A 102 -2.58 8.19 -9.07
CA ALA A 102 -2.79 9.62 -8.88
C ALA A 102 -4.18 10.12 -9.33
N THR A 103 -4.79 9.51 -10.35
CA THR A 103 -6.17 9.83 -10.75
C THR A 103 -7.23 9.50 -9.69
N ALA A 104 -6.98 8.52 -8.83
CA ALA A 104 -7.87 8.15 -7.73
C ALA A 104 -8.02 9.31 -6.74
N LEU A 105 -6.91 9.98 -6.40
CA LEU A 105 -6.91 11.11 -5.47
C LEU A 105 -7.37 12.42 -6.11
N ARG A 106 -7.19 12.60 -7.43
CA ARG A 106 -7.55 13.84 -8.13
C ARG A 106 -9.03 13.95 -8.53
N LYS A 107 -9.66 12.86 -8.96
CA LYS A 107 -11.01 12.91 -9.57
C LYS A 107 -11.96 11.84 -9.05
N LYS A 108 -11.60 11.14 -7.96
CA LYS A 108 -12.26 9.89 -7.54
C LYS A 108 -12.36 8.86 -8.66
N LYS A 109 -11.47 8.94 -9.65
CA LYS A 109 -11.43 8.02 -10.79
C LYS A 109 -10.35 7.01 -10.51
N ASP A 110 -10.69 6.09 -9.63
CA ASP A 110 -9.91 4.90 -9.43
C ASP A 110 -10.34 3.83 -10.42
N LYS A 111 -9.41 3.42 -11.27
CA LYS A 111 -9.64 2.38 -12.28
C LYS A 111 -9.06 1.03 -11.88
N LEU A 112 -8.30 0.96 -10.79
CA LEU A 112 -7.68 -0.28 -10.35
C LEU A 112 -8.44 -0.86 -9.16
N SER A 113 -8.56 -0.12 -8.06
CA SER A 113 -9.11 -0.66 -6.80
C SER A 113 -10.63 -0.53 -6.67
N GLY A 114 -11.22 0.43 -7.40
CA GLY A 114 -12.65 0.76 -7.29
C GLY A 114 -13.01 1.49 -5.98
N LEU A 115 -12.02 1.84 -5.16
CA LEU A 115 -12.21 2.49 -3.88
C LEU A 115 -12.39 4.01 -4.02
N ASP A 116 -13.23 4.56 -3.14
CA ASP A 116 -13.29 5.99 -2.89
C ASP A 116 -12.36 6.33 -1.73
N TYR A 117 -11.11 6.70 -2.03
CA TYR A 117 -10.06 6.94 -1.04
C TYR A 117 -10.42 8.05 -0.03
N GLU A 118 -11.27 9.01 -0.40
CA GLU A 118 -11.74 10.03 0.56
C GLU A 118 -12.62 9.44 1.67
N LYS A 119 -13.30 8.31 1.41
CA LYS A 119 -14.05 7.60 2.46
C LYS A 119 -13.15 6.78 3.38
N ILE A 120 -11.88 6.63 3.01
CA ILE A 120 -10.85 5.92 3.77
C ILE A 120 -9.93 6.92 4.50
N SER A 121 -9.90 8.20 4.09
CA SER A 121 -8.93 9.21 4.53
C SER A 121 -9.04 9.71 5.98
N GLY A 122 -9.96 9.14 6.77
CA GLY A 122 -10.02 9.28 8.23
C GLY A 122 -9.68 8.02 9.02
N THR A 123 -9.27 6.94 8.35
CA THR A 123 -8.82 5.70 9.01
C THR A 123 -7.34 5.83 9.43
N GLU A 124 -6.83 4.86 10.19
CA GLU A 124 -5.46 4.85 10.73
C GLU A 124 -4.37 4.59 9.65
N ILE A 125 -4.50 5.22 8.48
CA ILE A 125 -3.52 5.20 7.38
C ILE A 125 -2.40 6.19 7.67
N SER A 126 -1.16 5.72 7.51
CA SER A 126 0.04 6.51 7.74
C SER A 126 0.29 7.50 6.60
N TRP A 127 0.24 7.06 5.34
CA TRP A 127 0.32 7.90 4.12
C TRP A 127 -0.09 7.08 2.87
N TYR A 128 -0.09 7.74 1.70
CA TYR A 128 -0.40 7.18 0.39
C TYR A 128 0.82 7.23 -0.53
N ASN A 129 1.29 6.08 -0.98
CA ASN A 129 2.33 5.92 -2.01
C ASN A 129 1.73 6.18 -3.39
N THR A 130 1.48 7.45 -3.70
CA THR A 130 0.63 7.83 -4.85
C THR A 130 1.39 7.65 -6.15
N GLN A 131 0.83 6.84 -7.07
CA GLN A 131 1.50 6.48 -8.31
C GLN A 131 1.36 7.59 -9.39
N PHE A 132 2.44 8.34 -9.65
CA PHE A 132 2.52 9.37 -10.69
C PHE A 132 3.19 8.86 -11.97
N TYR A 133 2.80 7.66 -12.39
CA TYR A 133 3.36 6.99 -13.56
C TYR A 133 2.29 6.14 -14.26
N CYS A 134 2.67 5.39 -15.30
CA CYS A 134 1.76 4.55 -16.09
C CYS A 134 0.55 5.26 -16.72
N GLY A 135 0.60 6.59 -16.86
CA GLY A 135 -0.53 7.39 -17.37
C GLY A 135 -1.56 7.76 -16.30
N TRP A 136 -1.30 7.46 -15.03
CA TRP A 136 -2.14 7.85 -13.90
C TRP A 136 -1.88 9.27 -13.41
N GLY A 137 -0.66 9.74 -13.61
CA GLY A 137 -0.22 11.10 -13.31
C GLY A 137 1.23 11.29 -13.75
N SER A 138 1.78 12.47 -13.46
CA SER A 138 3.16 12.81 -13.75
C SER A 138 3.78 13.67 -12.65
N MET A 139 5.08 13.49 -12.43
CA MET A 139 5.94 14.42 -11.68
C MET A 139 6.95 15.12 -12.61
N ALA A 140 6.58 15.36 -13.87
CA ALA A 140 7.37 16.22 -14.78
C ALA A 140 7.27 17.71 -14.40
N ASP A 141 6.17 18.09 -13.76
CA ASP A 141 5.92 19.37 -13.11
C ASP A 141 5.06 19.13 -11.85
N THR A 142 4.61 20.21 -11.19
CA THR A 142 3.81 20.11 -9.96
C THR A 142 2.32 19.97 -10.21
N VAL A 143 1.83 20.09 -11.45
CA VAL A 143 0.39 20.27 -11.74
C VAL A 143 -0.46 19.13 -11.22
N ASP A 144 -0.04 17.88 -11.41
CA ASP A 144 -0.83 16.73 -10.92
C ASP A 144 -0.80 16.64 -9.39
N TYR A 145 0.32 16.97 -8.74
CA TYR A 145 0.43 17.00 -7.28
C TYR A 145 -0.41 18.14 -6.68
N ASP A 146 -0.28 19.36 -7.22
CA ASP A 146 -1.04 20.54 -6.79
C ASP A 146 -2.54 20.31 -6.94
N ASN A 147 -2.97 19.64 -8.01
CA ASN A 147 -4.36 19.25 -8.18
C ASN A 147 -4.83 18.30 -7.07
N ILE A 148 -4.01 17.33 -6.62
CA ILE A 148 -4.38 16.45 -5.51
C ILE A 148 -4.52 17.26 -4.21
N ILE A 149 -3.57 18.14 -3.90
CA ILE A 149 -3.63 18.96 -2.68
C ILE A 149 -4.83 19.92 -2.70
N GLN A 150 -5.20 20.47 -3.86
CA GLN A 150 -6.41 21.30 -4.01
C GLN A 150 -7.71 20.53 -3.74
N HIS A 151 -7.70 19.20 -3.78
CA HIS A 151 -8.81 18.34 -3.34
C HIS A 151 -8.73 18.00 -1.84
N ALA A 152 -8.10 18.86 -1.04
CA ALA A 152 -8.01 18.79 0.42
C ALA A 152 -7.28 17.56 0.99
N TRP A 153 -6.39 16.96 0.20
CA TRP A 153 -5.46 15.95 0.71
C TRP A 153 -4.34 16.60 1.52
N PRO A 154 -4.04 16.13 2.74
CA PRO A 154 -2.90 16.65 3.51
C PRO A 154 -1.58 16.33 2.78
N PRO A 155 -0.73 17.33 2.46
CA PRO A 155 0.52 17.10 1.72
C PRO A 155 1.43 16.05 2.38
N GLU A 156 1.49 16.03 3.70
CA GLU A 156 2.27 15.07 4.49
C GLU A 156 1.77 13.61 4.37
N LYS A 157 0.55 13.40 3.85
CA LYS A 157 -0.01 12.08 3.56
C LYS A 157 0.19 11.66 2.12
N VAL A 158 0.63 12.53 1.20
CA VAL A 158 0.73 12.23 -0.23
C VAL A 158 2.19 12.12 -0.64
N ILE A 159 2.68 10.89 -0.75
CA ILE A 159 4.03 10.60 -1.25
C ILE A 159 3.99 10.51 -2.78
N ALA A 160 4.87 11.24 -3.44
CA ALA A 160 5.03 11.21 -4.88
C ALA A 160 5.87 10.00 -5.33
N ALA A 161 5.23 8.87 -5.62
CA ALA A 161 5.91 7.69 -6.13
C ALA A 161 6.21 7.85 -7.64
N VAL A 162 7.47 7.64 -8.02
CA VAL A 162 7.98 7.76 -9.39
C VAL A 162 8.70 6.48 -9.82
N LEU A 163 8.79 6.25 -11.13
CA LEU A 163 9.56 5.13 -11.66
C LEU A 163 11.06 5.44 -11.62
N THR A 164 11.84 4.47 -11.15
CA THR A 164 13.31 4.53 -11.13
C THR A 164 13.94 3.98 -12.43
N ASN A 165 13.13 3.34 -13.28
CA ASN A 165 13.57 2.78 -14.56
C ASN A 165 12.44 2.86 -15.60
N PRO A 166 12.69 3.38 -16.82
CA PRO A 166 11.67 3.48 -17.87
C PRO A 166 11.16 2.13 -18.39
N LYS A 167 11.84 1.01 -18.08
CA LYS A 167 11.36 -0.33 -18.43
C LYS A 167 10.22 -0.83 -17.54
N ASN A 168 10.01 -0.21 -16.37
CA ASN A 168 8.98 -0.64 -15.42
C ASN A 168 7.58 -0.23 -15.91
N CYS A 169 7.47 0.96 -16.53
CA CYS A 169 6.26 1.45 -17.20
C CYS A 169 6.55 2.78 -17.92
N LYS A 170 5.56 3.35 -18.62
CA LYS A 170 5.65 4.72 -19.15
C LYS A 170 5.60 5.76 -18.01
N GLY A 171 6.24 6.92 -18.21
CA GLY A 171 6.19 8.04 -17.25
C GLY A 171 7.38 8.12 -16.30
N CYS A 172 8.54 7.58 -16.66
CA CYS A 172 9.77 7.75 -15.88
C CYS A 172 10.20 9.22 -15.89
N SER A 173 10.30 9.81 -14.69
CA SER A 173 10.89 11.14 -14.50
C SER A 173 12.27 10.94 -13.89
N PRO A 174 13.37 11.39 -14.54
CA PRO A 174 14.67 11.38 -13.88
C PRO A 174 14.60 12.31 -12.66
N LEU A 175 14.84 11.76 -11.48
CA LEU A 175 15.06 12.57 -10.28
C LEU A 175 16.38 13.32 -10.48
N HIS A 176 16.29 14.63 -10.70
CA HIS A 176 17.44 15.54 -10.84
C HIS A 176 17.74 16.24 -9.51
#